data_AF-A0A3N9U9J8-F1
#
_entry.id   AF-A0A3N9U9J8-F1
#
_cell.length_a   1.000
_cell.length_b   1.000
_cell.length_c   1.000
_cell.angle_alpha   90.00
_cell.angle_beta   90.00
_cell.angle_gamma   90.00
#
_symmetry.space_group_name_H-M   'P 1'
#
loop_
_entity.id
_entity.type
_entity.pdbx_description
1 polymer ?
#
loop_
_entity_poly.entity_id
_entity_poly.type
_entity_poly.pdbx_seq_one_letter_code
_entity_poly.pdbx_strand_id
1 'polypeptide(L)'
;MPRRGVAVALCYGLLVAPVWGATASDGGDVSGEVANGQGLASDASVEQNLQDLDGVVPGPLANELVGASEMVQRFYSLRGQRPVWTDMGRVEALADGLKTLEDDGLSPSDYAPDALLGQARGADLETPGGFELEATETLLTAMAHLQRGKVDPHRIDSDWEVDIAPPTFDLVALSRALDDGDVEAALALARPPFEPYRQLRAALARYRNIERLGGWPLLPSRETPLSPGDQDTDVALLRQRLAMIGELEVMSADTGHYPHVELEAPEAEVYDSTLAEAVRRFQRRHLLADDGVVGPNTQTALNLPVGFRIDQIRANLERARWLLHGLPESFVLVDIAGYRLSYFRPDGDVWRSRIVVGQPYRRTPTLRSEITHLTLNPTWTVPPTIYREDILPRVKRDPGYLASRDMVALSPSGKRVDPYSVNWSSPGGVMLRQGAGPRNPLGRVVIRFPNDHLVYLHDTPSRGLFNRTQRALSSGCIRVEGVAELAQLLFDDSDTSANVGRLINDGKTRNVALDRRIPVVLNYWTVQPETDGHLAFRPDIYDRDQAVVTALDTPVIL
;
A
#
# COMPACT_ATOMS: atom_id res chain seq x y z
N MET A 1 3.56 -45.63 -41.83
CA MET A 1 2.35 -44.89 -42.27
C MET A 1 1.83 -44.10 -41.09
N PRO A 2 1.87 -42.75 -41.12
CA PRO A 2 1.50 -41.93 -39.96
C PRO A 2 0.00 -41.61 -39.95
N ARG A 3 -0.59 -41.66 -38.76
CA ARG A 3 -1.96 -41.22 -38.44
C ARG A 3 -1.96 -39.70 -38.23
N ARG A 4 -2.91 -39.01 -38.88
CA ARG A 4 -3.19 -37.57 -38.71
C ARG A 4 -4.08 -37.36 -37.49
N GLY A 5 -3.66 -36.48 -36.58
CA GLY A 5 -4.49 -35.89 -35.53
C GLY A 5 -5.01 -34.52 -35.99
N VAL A 6 -6.31 -34.30 -35.85
CA VAL A 6 -7.01 -33.04 -36.10
C VAL A 6 -7.15 -32.32 -34.76
N ALA A 7 -6.68 -31.08 -34.68
CA ALA A 7 -6.86 -30.20 -33.54
C ALA A 7 -8.21 -29.47 -33.65
N VAL A 8 -9.01 -29.55 -32.58
CA VAL A 8 -10.27 -28.81 -32.41
C VAL A 8 -9.97 -27.61 -31.51
N ALA A 9 -10.13 -26.40 -32.04
CA ALA A 9 -10.17 -25.16 -31.30
C ALA A 9 -11.64 -24.83 -30.97
N LEU A 10 -11.97 -24.69 -29.70
CA LEU A 10 -13.27 -24.26 -29.21
C LEU A 10 -13.15 -22.86 -28.61
N CYS A 11 -13.60 -21.87 -29.38
CA CYS A 11 -13.99 -20.55 -28.88
C CYS A 11 -15.42 -20.63 -28.37
N TYR A 12 -15.69 -20.12 -27.17
CA TYR A 12 -17.04 -19.75 -26.75
C TYR A 12 -17.01 -18.34 -26.16
N GLY A 13 -17.71 -17.43 -26.85
CA GLY A 13 -18.02 -16.09 -26.38
C GLY A 13 -19.23 -16.10 -25.45
N LEU A 14 -19.32 -15.06 -24.62
CA LEU A 14 -20.50 -14.78 -23.81
C LEU A 14 -21.08 -13.43 -24.24
N LEU A 15 -22.36 -13.51 -24.59
CA LEU A 15 -23.26 -12.46 -25.03
C LEU A 15 -23.66 -11.57 -23.86
N VAL A 16 -23.70 -10.25 -24.08
CA VAL A 16 -24.47 -9.29 -23.29
C VAL A 16 -25.56 -8.72 -24.18
N ALA A 17 -26.82 -8.90 -23.79
CA ALA A 17 -27.98 -8.28 -24.41
C ALA A 17 -28.37 -7.00 -23.64
N PRO A 18 -28.82 -5.92 -24.33
CA PRO A 18 -29.33 -4.73 -23.67
C PRO A 18 -30.86 -4.81 -23.49
N VAL A 19 -31.36 -4.28 -22.38
CA VAL A 19 -32.79 -4.01 -22.20
C VAL A 19 -33.02 -2.50 -22.32
N TRP A 20 -33.89 -2.12 -23.25
CA TRP A 20 -34.43 -0.78 -23.43
C TRP A 20 -35.55 -0.50 -22.43
N GLY A 21 -35.65 0.76 -22.00
CA GLY A 21 -36.83 1.35 -21.38
C GLY A 21 -36.73 2.88 -21.41
N ALA A 22 -37.44 3.52 -22.34
CA ALA A 22 -37.50 4.96 -22.54
C ALA A 22 -38.79 5.57 -21.95
N THR A 23 -38.74 6.88 -21.66
CA THR A 23 -39.77 7.96 -21.74
C THR A 23 -39.62 8.91 -20.52
N ALA A 24 -39.12 10.14 -20.65
CA ALA A 24 -39.66 11.38 -21.25
C ALA A 24 -40.49 12.25 -20.27
N SER A 25 -39.99 13.46 -19.98
CA SER A 25 -40.71 14.75 -19.76
C SER A 25 -39.71 15.74 -19.13
N ASP A 26 -39.25 16.76 -19.87
CA ASP A 26 -39.82 18.10 -20.05
C ASP A 26 -39.57 19.09 -18.89
N GLY A 27 -38.69 20.06 -19.17
CA GLY A 27 -38.97 21.50 -19.08
C GLY A 27 -39.15 22.13 -17.71
N GLY A 28 -38.21 23.01 -17.33
CA GLY A 28 -38.43 23.96 -16.24
C GLY A 28 -37.20 24.80 -15.91
N ASP A 29 -36.93 25.81 -16.74
CA ASP A 29 -36.01 26.92 -16.48
C ASP A 29 -36.69 27.96 -15.58
N VAL A 30 -36.14 28.29 -14.40
CA VAL A 30 -36.38 29.60 -13.75
C VAL A 30 -35.15 30.04 -12.93
N SER A 31 -34.68 31.21 -13.33
CA SER A 31 -33.73 32.16 -12.75
C SER A 31 -33.99 32.64 -11.32
N GLY A 32 -32.91 33.12 -10.68
CA GLY A 32 -32.91 34.12 -9.59
C GLY A 32 -32.80 33.52 -8.18
N GLU A 33 -32.11 34.09 -7.21
CA GLU A 33 -31.53 35.42 -7.06
C GLU A 33 -30.63 35.37 -5.81
N VAL A 34 -29.50 36.06 -5.83
CA VAL A 34 -28.56 36.16 -4.71
C VAL A 34 -29.02 37.30 -3.81
N ALA A 35 -29.24 37.03 -2.52
CA ALA A 35 -29.36 38.08 -1.51
C ALA A 35 -28.72 37.67 -0.17
N ASN A 36 -27.67 38.41 0.16
CA ASN A 36 -27.06 38.51 1.49
C ASN A 36 -28.05 39.06 2.53
N GLY A 37 -27.93 38.63 3.78
CA GLY A 37 -28.57 39.32 4.91
C GLY A 37 -28.29 38.66 6.25
N GLN A 38 -27.38 39.26 7.01
CA GLN A 38 -27.08 38.97 8.42
C GLN A 38 -28.29 39.19 9.34
N GLY A 39 -28.35 38.48 10.46
CA GLY A 39 -29.24 38.83 11.57
C GLY A 39 -29.26 37.79 12.70
N LEU A 40 -28.37 37.96 13.68
CA LEU A 40 -28.45 37.32 14.99
C LEU A 40 -29.75 37.76 15.70
N ALA A 41 -30.55 36.79 16.15
CA ALA A 41 -31.65 37.01 17.08
C ALA A 41 -31.69 35.89 18.15
N SER A 42 -31.11 36.22 19.30
CA SER A 42 -31.45 35.84 20.69
C SER A 42 -32.35 34.60 20.94
N ASP A 43 -31.74 33.54 21.48
CA ASP A 43 -31.91 32.91 22.80
C ASP A 43 -33.28 32.85 23.54
N ALA A 44 -34.42 33.10 22.91
CA ALA A 44 -35.72 33.08 23.62
C ALA A 44 -36.84 32.26 22.94
N SER A 45 -36.57 31.52 21.86
CA SER A 45 -37.59 30.71 21.17
C SER A 45 -37.38 29.20 21.24
N VAL A 46 -36.42 28.72 22.05
CA VAL A 46 -36.15 27.28 22.24
C VAL A 46 -36.93 26.69 23.43
N GLU A 47 -37.39 27.51 24.37
CA GLU A 47 -38.10 27.03 25.58
C GLU A 47 -39.61 26.85 25.43
N GLN A 48 -40.21 27.19 24.27
CA GLN A 48 -41.67 27.10 24.09
C GLN A 48 -42.18 25.97 23.19
N ASN A 49 -41.31 25.07 22.72
CA ASN A 49 -41.71 23.89 21.94
C ASN A 49 -41.50 22.54 22.67
N LEU A 50 -41.23 22.55 23.97
CA LEU A 50 -41.07 21.33 24.78
C LEU A 50 -42.37 20.83 25.43
N GLN A 51 -43.52 21.43 25.13
CA GLN A 51 -44.81 21.06 25.75
C GLN A 51 -45.77 20.30 24.81
N ASP A 52 -45.36 19.95 23.58
CA ASP A 52 -46.17 19.19 22.62
C ASP A 52 -45.57 17.81 22.24
N LEU A 53 -44.74 17.21 23.11
CA LEU A 53 -44.23 15.83 22.94
C LEU A 53 -44.71 14.84 24.02
N ASP A 54 -45.84 15.12 24.66
CA ASP A 54 -46.55 14.16 25.52
C ASP A 54 -47.19 13.05 24.66
N GLY A 55 -46.35 12.15 24.15
CA GLY A 55 -46.81 11.01 23.33
C GLY A 55 -45.72 10.22 22.60
N VAL A 56 -44.47 10.71 22.56
CA VAL A 56 -43.35 9.91 22.05
C VAL A 56 -42.92 8.99 23.18
N VAL A 57 -43.41 7.75 23.16
CA VAL A 57 -42.85 6.68 24.01
C VAL A 57 -41.35 6.62 23.70
N PRO A 58 -40.47 6.83 24.70
CA PRO A 58 -39.03 6.69 24.48
C PRO A 58 -38.75 5.31 23.90
N GLY A 59 -37.96 5.24 22.84
CA GLY A 59 -37.55 3.96 22.27
C GLY A 59 -36.80 3.12 23.31
N PRO A 60 -36.63 1.81 23.07
CA PRO A 60 -36.13 0.88 24.08
C PRO A 60 -34.68 1.12 24.55
N LEU A 61 -33.96 2.08 23.94
CA LEU A 61 -32.58 2.45 24.30
C LEU A 61 -32.43 3.95 24.64
N ALA A 62 -33.53 4.69 24.78
CA ALA A 62 -33.50 6.15 24.82
C ALA A 62 -32.68 6.70 26.00
N ASN A 63 -32.66 6.00 27.14
CA ASN A 63 -31.92 6.44 28.33
C ASN A 63 -30.43 6.08 28.24
N GLU A 64 -30.13 4.91 27.67
CA GLU A 64 -28.79 4.34 27.55
C GLU A 64 -27.96 5.13 26.52
N LEU A 65 -28.58 5.64 25.46
CA LEU A 65 -27.90 6.36 24.38
C LEU A 65 -27.30 7.71 24.80
N VAL A 66 -27.76 8.31 25.91
CA VAL A 66 -27.29 9.63 26.39
C VAL A 66 -25.78 9.61 26.73
N GLY A 67 -25.22 8.45 27.08
CA GLY A 67 -23.80 8.26 27.37
C GLY A 67 -23.00 7.56 26.26
N ALA A 68 -23.63 7.20 25.14
CA ALA A 68 -22.99 6.43 24.08
C ALA A 68 -22.14 7.32 23.15
N SER A 69 -21.22 6.72 22.39
CA SER A 69 -20.49 7.44 21.34
C SER A 69 -21.43 8.01 20.28
N GLU A 70 -21.02 9.09 19.61
CA GLU A 70 -21.82 9.69 18.52
C GLU A 70 -22.14 8.68 17.41
N MET A 71 -21.24 7.72 17.14
CA MET A 71 -21.46 6.70 16.13
C MET A 71 -22.53 5.69 16.56
N VAL A 72 -22.52 5.26 17.83
CA VAL A 72 -23.56 4.37 18.39
C VAL A 72 -24.91 5.08 18.40
N GLN A 73 -24.96 6.35 18.83
CA GLN A 73 -26.17 7.16 18.80
C GLN A 73 -26.75 7.27 17.39
N ARG A 74 -25.89 7.54 16.38
CA ARG A 74 -26.30 7.63 14.98
C ARG A 74 -26.81 6.28 14.45
N PHE A 75 -26.13 5.19 14.77
CA PHE A 75 -26.52 3.84 14.36
C PHE A 75 -27.90 3.47 14.91
N TYR A 76 -28.14 3.63 16.22
CA TYR A 76 -29.46 3.32 16.80
C TYR A 76 -30.55 4.30 16.40
N SER A 77 -30.23 5.57 16.17
CA SER A 77 -31.20 6.53 15.61
C SER A 77 -31.71 6.07 14.24
N LEU A 78 -30.82 5.59 13.37
CA LEU A 78 -31.18 5.03 12.06
C LEU A 78 -32.01 3.74 12.16
N ARG A 79 -31.82 2.95 13.22
CA ARG A 79 -32.55 1.69 13.47
C ARG A 79 -33.92 1.89 14.12
N GLY A 80 -34.31 3.12 14.45
CA GLY A 80 -35.47 3.38 15.30
C GLY A 80 -35.30 2.77 16.70
N GLN A 81 -34.05 2.75 17.19
CA GLN A 81 -33.62 2.14 18.45
C GLN A 81 -33.88 0.63 18.58
N ARG A 82 -34.14 -0.09 17.48
CA ARG A 82 -34.29 -1.55 17.52
C ARG A 82 -32.96 -2.21 17.94
N PRO A 83 -32.95 -3.05 18.99
CA PRO A 83 -31.74 -3.76 19.41
C PRO A 83 -31.26 -4.76 18.34
N VAL A 84 -30.00 -5.13 18.42
CA VAL A 84 -29.28 -6.12 17.62
C VAL A 84 -29.03 -7.35 18.46
N TRP A 85 -28.53 -7.25 19.70
CA TRP A 85 -27.95 -8.38 20.44
C TRP A 85 -28.97 -9.08 21.34
N THR A 86 -30.13 -9.41 20.77
CA THR A 86 -31.32 -9.89 21.51
C THR A 86 -31.28 -11.37 21.89
N ASP A 87 -30.34 -12.13 21.37
CA ASP A 87 -30.21 -13.56 21.63
C ASP A 87 -28.75 -14.03 21.57
N MET A 88 -28.50 -15.19 22.18
CA MET A 88 -27.14 -15.73 22.30
C MET A 88 -26.50 -16.05 20.94
N GLY A 89 -27.28 -16.45 19.93
CA GLY A 89 -26.74 -16.79 18.61
C GLY A 89 -26.14 -15.57 17.91
N ARG A 90 -26.73 -14.39 18.09
CA ARG A 90 -26.19 -13.13 17.58
C ARG A 90 -24.91 -12.70 18.29
N VAL A 91 -24.82 -12.92 19.61
CA VAL A 91 -23.60 -12.65 20.37
C VAL A 91 -22.48 -13.64 19.99
N GLU A 92 -22.81 -14.91 19.75
CA GLU A 92 -21.88 -15.91 19.22
C GLU A 92 -21.36 -15.51 17.83
N ALA A 93 -22.25 -15.06 16.93
CA ALA A 93 -21.85 -14.54 15.63
C ALA A 93 -20.92 -13.31 15.74
N LEU A 94 -21.16 -12.42 16.71
CA LEU A 94 -20.25 -11.30 16.99
C LEU A 94 -18.88 -11.78 17.47
N ALA A 95 -18.86 -12.67 18.47
CA ALA A 95 -17.62 -13.19 19.02
C ALA A 95 -16.79 -13.94 17.96
N ASP A 96 -17.44 -14.73 17.11
CA ASP A 96 -16.80 -15.45 16.01
C ASP A 96 -16.30 -14.49 14.93
N GLY A 97 -17.10 -13.48 14.55
CA GLY A 97 -16.69 -12.42 13.62
C GLY A 97 -15.45 -11.67 14.12
N LEU A 98 -15.42 -11.28 15.41
CA LEU A 98 -14.28 -10.62 16.03
C LEU A 98 -13.02 -11.51 16.07
N LYS A 99 -13.18 -12.84 16.18
CA LYS A 99 -12.06 -13.79 16.08
C LYS A 99 -11.44 -13.79 14.68
N THR A 100 -12.23 -13.59 13.62
CA THR A 100 -11.70 -13.51 12.24
C THR A 100 -10.82 -12.30 11.97
N LEU A 101 -10.85 -11.27 12.84
CA LEU A 101 -9.96 -10.08 12.72
C LEU A 101 -8.48 -10.46 12.79
N GLU A 102 -8.19 -11.65 13.33
CA GLU A 102 -6.86 -12.21 13.25
C GLU A 102 -6.36 -12.25 11.80
N ASP A 103 -7.19 -12.65 10.83
CA ASP A 103 -6.81 -12.74 9.40
C ASP A 103 -6.58 -11.36 8.77
N ASP A 104 -7.09 -10.30 9.40
CA ASP A 104 -6.81 -8.91 9.06
C ASP A 104 -5.53 -8.37 9.75
N GLY A 105 -4.81 -9.22 10.49
CA GLY A 105 -3.57 -8.87 11.19
C GLY A 105 -3.77 -8.12 12.50
N LEU A 106 -5.02 -7.98 12.95
CA LEU A 106 -5.41 -7.41 14.24
C LEU A 106 -5.40 -8.51 15.33
N SER A 107 -5.39 -8.13 16.61
CA SER A 107 -5.50 -9.09 17.70
C SER A 107 -6.96 -9.21 18.16
N PRO A 108 -7.61 -10.38 18.06
CA PRO A 108 -8.97 -10.55 18.56
C PRO A 108 -9.12 -10.22 20.05
N SER A 109 -8.06 -10.40 20.84
CA SER A 109 -8.07 -10.08 22.28
C SER A 109 -8.37 -8.61 22.58
N ASP A 110 -8.07 -7.71 21.64
CA ASP A 110 -8.37 -6.28 21.75
C ASP A 110 -9.86 -5.98 21.82
N TYR A 111 -10.70 -6.92 21.34
CA TYR A 111 -12.15 -6.79 21.26
C TYR A 111 -12.87 -7.75 22.23
N ALA A 112 -12.11 -8.42 23.09
CA ALA A 112 -12.58 -9.31 24.16
C ALA A 112 -13.77 -10.24 23.80
N PRO A 113 -13.72 -11.00 22.68
CA PRO A 113 -14.86 -11.78 22.20
C PRO A 113 -15.36 -12.82 23.23
N ASP A 114 -14.46 -13.45 23.97
CA ASP A 114 -14.85 -14.42 25.00
C ASP A 114 -15.44 -13.74 26.25
N ALA A 115 -15.09 -12.48 26.53
CA ALA A 115 -15.70 -11.70 27.60
C ALA A 115 -17.14 -11.31 27.24
N LEU A 116 -17.40 -10.91 25.99
CA LEU A 116 -18.75 -10.66 25.49
C LEU A 116 -19.65 -11.89 25.64
N LEU A 117 -19.15 -13.07 25.28
CA LEU A 117 -19.86 -14.34 25.50
C LEU A 117 -20.11 -14.62 26.98
N GLY A 118 -19.13 -14.34 27.84
CA GLY A 118 -19.25 -14.50 29.29
C GLY A 118 -20.32 -13.60 29.90
N GLN A 119 -20.35 -12.33 29.51
CA GLN A 119 -21.34 -11.35 29.95
C GLN A 119 -22.75 -11.74 29.47
N ALA A 120 -22.90 -12.09 28.19
CA ALA A 120 -24.19 -12.43 27.59
C ALA A 120 -24.88 -13.63 28.27
N ARG A 121 -24.12 -14.62 28.75
CA ARG A 121 -24.67 -15.77 29.49
C ARG A 121 -25.32 -15.41 30.82
N GLY A 122 -24.92 -14.28 31.41
CA GLY A 122 -25.47 -13.77 32.67
C GLY A 122 -26.43 -12.59 32.50
N ALA A 123 -26.63 -12.11 31.27
CA ALA A 123 -27.45 -10.95 30.96
C ALA A 123 -28.87 -11.37 30.54
N ASP A 124 -29.84 -10.48 30.77
CA ASP A 124 -31.14 -10.55 30.12
C ASP A 124 -31.04 -9.85 28.75
N LEU A 125 -30.85 -10.63 27.70
CA LEU A 125 -30.71 -10.13 26.33
C LEU A 125 -32.02 -9.63 25.73
N GLU A 126 -33.18 -9.99 26.31
CA GLU A 126 -34.49 -9.52 25.84
C GLU A 126 -34.76 -8.08 26.25
N THR A 127 -34.08 -7.59 27.30
CA THR A 127 -34.16 -6.21 27.77
C THR A 127 -32.89 -5.44 27.35
N PRO A 128 -32.96 -4.58 26.33
CA PRO A 128 -31.79 -3.83 25.86
C PRO A 128 -31.22 -2.96 26.99
N GLY A 129 -29.90 -2.97 27.16
CA GLY A 129 -29.22 -2.31 28.27
C GLY A 129 -27.75 -2.03 27.96
N GLY A 130 -26.91 -1.93 29.00
CA GLY A 130 -25.48 -1.58 28.83
C GLY A 130 -24.72 -2.52 27.88
N PHE A 131 -25.02 -3.83 27.92
CA PHE A 131 -24.42 -4.82 27.02
C PHE A 131 -24.70 -4.53 25.54
N GLU A 132 -25.92 -4.05 25.22
CA GLU A 132 -26.31 -3.73 23.85
C GLU A 132 -25.40 -2.67 23.23
N LEU A 133 -25.09 -1.64 24.02
CA LEU A 133 -24.22 -0.54 23.58
C LEU A 133 -22.75 -0.95 23.56
N GLU A 134 -22.28 -1.72 24.55
CA GLU A 134 -20.90 -2.23 24.62
C GLU A 134 -20.57 -3.13 23.42
N ALA A 135 -21.45 -4.07 23.08
CA ALA A 135 -21.27 -4.96 21.94
C ALA A 135 -21.29 -4.19 20.61
N THR A 136 -22.14 -3.18 20.47
CA THR A 136 -22.17 -2.32 19.28
C THR A 136 -20.95 -1.41 19.18
N GLU A 137 -20.50 -0.80 20.27
CA GLU A 137 -19.26 0.00 20.29
C GLU A 137 -18.06 -0.86 19.91
N THR A 138 -17.99 -2.10 20.41
CA THR A 138 -16.94 -3.06 20.06
C THR A 138 -16.96 -3.38 18.57
N LEU A 139 -18.14 -3.68 17.99
CA LEU A 139 -18.29 -3.92 16.56
C LEU A 139 -17.87 -2.70 15.73
N LEU A 140 -18.35 -1.51 16.08
CA LEU A 140 -18.04 -0.28 15.34
C LEU A 140 -16.55 0.10 15.45
N THR A 141 -15.92 -0.17 16.59
CA THR A 141 -14.48 0.00 16.77
C THR A 141 -13.70 -0.98 15.89
N ALA A 142 -14.08 -2.26 15.86
CA ALA A 142 -13.48 -3.25 14.96
C ALA A 142 -13.64 -2.85 13.49
N MET A 143 -14.83 -2.39 13.08
CA MET A 143 -15.07 -1.87 11.74
C MET A 143 -14.22 -0.64 11.43
N ALA A 144 -14.04 0.28 12.39
CA ALA A 144 -13.18 1.44 12.20
C ALA A 144 -11.73 1.02 11.97
N HIS A 145 -11.23 0.06 12.77
CA HIS A 145 -9.89 -0.49 12.59
C HIS A 145 -9.73 -1.26 11.28
N LEU A 146 -10.76 -1.95 10.79
CA LEU A 146 -10.76 -2.59 9.48
C LEU A 146 -10.73 -1.56 8.33
N GLN A 147 -11.43 -0.43 8.47
CA GLN A 147 -11.58 0.55 7.39
C GLN A 147 -10.36 1.47 7.24
N ARG A 148 -9.81 1.97 8.35
CA ARG A 148 -8.73 2.98 8.33
C ARG A 148 -7.46 2.58 9.08
N GLY A 149 -7.42 1.38 9.65
CA GLY A 149 -6.31 0.91 10.47
C GLY A 149 -6.54 1.13 11.96
N LYS A 150 -5.89 0.28 12.77
CA LYS A 150 -5.81 0.41 14.23
C LYS A 150 -4.75 1.42 14.66
N VAL A 151 -3.69 1.53 13.87
CA VAL A 151 -2.53 2.36 14.15
C VAL A 151 -2.67 3.68 13.39
N ASP A 152 -2.49 4.79 14.09
CA ASP A 152 -2.35 6.10 13.47
C ASP A 152 -0.91 6.30 12.96
N PRO A 153 -0.65 6.29 11.64
CA PRO A 153 0.68 6.45 11.09
C PRO A 153 1.35 7.77 11.47
N HIS A 154 0.62 8.85 11.76
CA HIS A 154 1.24 10.11 12.20
C HIS A 154 1.99 9.96 13.54
N ARG A 155 1.64 8.96 14.34
CA ARG A 155 2.30 8.68 15.62
C ARG A 155 3.61 7.91 15.48
N ILE A 156 3.84 7.28 14.33
CA ILE A 156 4.98 6.36 14.11
C ILE A 156 5.86 6.74 12.91
N ASP A 157 5.38 7.60 12.02
CA ASP A 157 6.13 8.10 10.86
C ASP A 157 5.96 9.63 10.79
N SER A 158 7.01 10.37 11.14
CA SER A 158 7.00 11.84 11.11
C SER A 158 6.96 12.42 9.69
N ASP A 159 7.25 11.60 8.68
CA ASP A 159 7.23 11.99 7.26
C ASP A 159 5.90 11.58 6.59
N TRP A 160 4.87 11.25 7.37
CA TRP A 160 3.56 10.84 6.85
C TRP A 160 2.74 12.05 6.40
N GLU A 161 2.39 12.11 5.11
CA GLU A 161 1.61 13.21 4.52
C GLU A 161 0.27 12.72 3.91
N VAL A 162 -0.25 11.57 4.34
CA VAL A 162 -1.54 11.07 3.83
C VAL A 162 -2.62 11.28 4.87
N ASP A 163 -3.65 12.06 4.51
CA ASP A 163 -4.80 12.27 5.39
C ASP A 163 -5.50 10.95 5.71
N ILE A 164 -5.83 10.75 6.98
CA ILE A 164 -6.64 9.62 7.45
C ILE A 164 -8.05 10.16 7.68
N ALA A 165 -8.93 10.00 6.70
CA ALA A 165 -10.31 10.41 6.86
C ALA A 165 -11.00 9.59 7.98
N PRO A 166 -11.92 10.19 8.76
CA PRO A 166 -12.80 9.44 9.66
C PRO A 166 -13.55 8.34 8.91
N PRO A 167 -13.80 7.19 9.55
CA PRO A 167 -14.50 6.10 8.90
C PRO A 167 -15.92 6.53 8.53
N THR A 168 -16.33 6.23 7.29
CA THR A 168 -17.70 6.43 6.83
C THR A 168 -18.32 5.08 6.57
N PHE A 169 -19.28 4.70 7.40
CA PHE A 169 -19.99 3.44 7.28
C PHE A 169 -21.31 3.65 6.55
N ASP A 170 -21.66 2.70 5.68
CA ASP A 170 -23.06 2.52 5.27
C ASP A 170 -23.81 1.88 6.43
N LEU A 171 -24.28 2.72 7.36
CA LEU A 171 -25.02 2.29 8.55
C LEU A 171 -26.34 1.58 8.19
N VAL A 172 -26.89 1.82 7.00
CA VAL A 172 -28.09 1.13 6.52
C VAL A 172 -27.75 -0.28 6.11
N ALA A 173 -26.67 -0.49 5.33
CA ALA A 173 -26.18 -1.82 4.99
C ALA A 173 -25.75 -2.60 6.24
N LEU A 174 -25.05 -1.93 7.18
CA LEU A 174 -24.69 -2.52 8.47
C LEU A 174 -25.92 -2.98 9.25
N SER A 175 -26.95 -2.13 9.36
CA SER A 175 -28.21 -2.47 10.02
C SER A 175 -28.88 -3.69 9.39
N ARG A 176 -28.86 -3.82 8.06
CA ARG A 176 -29.47 -4.98 7.36
C ARG A 176 -28.69 -6.27 7.63
N ALA A 177 -27.37 -6.24 7.49
CA ALA A 177 -26.51 -7.40 7.76
C ALA A 177 -26.71 -7.92 9.20
N LEU A 178 -26.82 -7.01 10.16
CA LEU A 178 -27.08 -7.35 11.56
C LEU A 178 -28.51 -7.86 11.78
N ASP A 179 -29.53 -7.31 11.10
CA ASP A 179 -30.90 -7.84 11.17
C ASP A 179 -30.96 -9.29 10.65
N ASP A 180 -30.17 -9.62 9.63
CA ASP A 180 -30.05 -10.98 9.06
C ASP A 180 -29.17 -11.92 9.91
N GLY A 181 -28.52 -11.41 10.97
CA GLY A 181 -27.60 -12.18 11.83
C GLY A 181 -26.22 -12.44 11.21
N ASP A 182 -25.88 -11.78 10.10
CA ASP A 182 -24.62 -11.96 9.37
C ASP A 182 -23.57 -10.91 9.78
N VAL A 183 -22.88 -11.19 10.90
CA VAL A 183 -21.84 -10.29 11.41
C VAL A 183 -20.60 -10.27 10.51
N GLU A 184 -20.28 -11.37 9.83
CA GLU A 184 -19.14 -11.39 8.91
C GLU A 184 -19.40 -10.49 7.67
N ALA A 185 -20.63 -10.47 7.16
CA ALA A 185 -21.04 -9.49 6.15
C ALA A 185 -20.94 -8.05 6.67
N ALA A 186 -21.33 -7.80 7.92
CA ALA A 186 -21.16 -6.49 8.55
C ALA A 186 -19.69 -6.05 8.62
N LEU A 187 -18.78 -6.92 9.06
CA LEU A 187 -17.34 -6.64 9.07
C LEU A 187 -16.77 -6.47 7.66
N ALA A 188 -17.24 -7.25 6.69
CA ALA A 188 -16.80 -7.16 5.30
C ALA A 188 -17.10 -5.80 4.66
N LEU A 189 -18.16 -5.08 5.08
CA LEU A 189 -18.44 -3.71 4.63
C LEU A 189 -17.31 -2.73 4.95
N ALA A 190 -16.53 -3.00 6.00
CA ALA A 190 -15.45 -2.14 6.45
C ALA A 190 -14.08 -2.51 5.84
N ARG A 191 -13.90 -3.72 5.31
CA ARG A 191 -12.60 -4.16 4.78
C ARG A 191 -12.29 -3.46 3.44
N PRO A 192 -11.02 -3.10 3.16
CA PRO A 192 -10.61 -2.60 1.86
C PRO A 192 -11.08 -3.53 0.71
N PRO A 193 -11.83 -3.04 -0.28
CA PRO A 193 -12.47 -3.89 -1.31
C PRO A 193 -11.50 -4.38 -2.40
N PHE A 194 -10.19 -4.19 -2.19
CA PHE A 194 -9.15 -4.44 -3.19
C PHE A 194 -8.62 -5.88 -3.11
N GLU A 195 -8.37 -6.49 -4.27
CA GLU A 195 -7.86 -7.87 -4.37
C GLU A 195 -6.54 -8.10 -3.61
N PRO A 196 -5.54 -7.20 -3.65
CA PRO A 196 -4.32 -7.37 -2.85
C PRO A 196 -4.58 -7.51 -1.34
N TYR A 197 -5.57 -6.80 -0.81
CA TYR A 197 -5.91 -6.91 0.62
C TYR A 197 -6.47 -8.31 0.95
N ARG A 198 -7.38 -8.83 0.12
CA ARG A 198 -7.91 -10.20 0.26
C ARG A 198 -6.81 -11.26 0.18
N GLN A 199 -5.87 -11.09 -0.76
CA GLN A 199 -4.75 -12.01 -0.94
C GLN A 199 -3.79 -11.99 0.26
N LEU A 200 -3.53 -10.81 0.84
CA LEU A 200 -2.74 -10.67 2.07
C LEU A 200 -3.41 -11.36 3.26
N ARG A 201 -4.74 -11.22 3.44
CA ARG A 201 -5.49 -11.93 4.49
C ARG A 201 -5.38 -13.43 4.34
N ALA A 202 -5.67 -13.94 3.15
CA ALA A 202 -5.57 -15.37 2.86
C ALA A 202 -4.15 -15.91 3.07
N ALA A 203 -3.13 -15.11 2.73
CA ALA A 203 -1.74 -15.47 2.98
C ALA A 203 -1.39 -15.45 4.47
N LEU A 204 -1.89 -14.48 5.25
CA LEU A 204 -1.67 -14.44 6.70
C LEU A 204 -2.20 -15.71 7.37
N ALA A 205 -3.43 -16.13 7.03
CA ALA A 205 -4.03 -17.36 7.53
C ALA A 205 -3.15 -18.59 7.22
N ARG A 206 -2.63 -18.69 5.98
CA ARG A 206 -1.70 -19.77 5.58
C ARG A 206 -0.41 -19.73 6.40
N TYR A 207 0.19 -18.57 6.58
CA TYR A 207 1.46 -18.43 7.30
C TYR A 207 1.31 -18.74 8.79
N ARG A 208 0.22 -18.34 9.43
CA ARG A 208 -0.10 -18.76 10.80
C ARG A 208 -0.33 -20.24 10.93
N ASN A 209 -0.96 -20.87 9.93
CA ASN A 209 -1.08 -22.32 9.93
C ASN A 209 0.29 -23.01 9.88
N ILE A 210 1.23 -22.49 9.07
CA ILE A 210 2.62 -22.98 9.03
C ILE A 210 3.28 -22.82 10.42
N GLU A 211 3.12 -21.66 11.06
CA GLU A 211 3.65 -21.42 12.41
C GLU A 211 3.10 -22.40 13.44
N ARG A 212 1.78 -22.62 13.44
CA ARG A 212 1.11 -23.58 14.34
C ARG A 212 1.59 -25.02 14.15
N LEU A 213 2.01 -25.39 12.94
CA LEU A 213 2.57 -26.70 12.63
C LEU A 213 4.08 -26.82 12.95
N GLY A 214 4.67 -25.81 13.59
CA GLY A 214 6.08 -25.81 14.00
C GLY A 214 7.02 -25.02 13.09
N GLY A 215 6.48 -24.29 12.10
CA GLY A 215 7.26 -23.49 11.15
C GLY A 215 7.83 -24.31 9.98
N TRP A 216 8.95 -23.85 9.42
CA TRP A 216 9.65 -24.49 8.32
C TRP A 216 11.08 -24.86 8.70
N PRO A 217 11.68 -25.89 8.05
CA PRO A 217 13.06 -26.30 8.33
C PRO A 217 14.04 -25.16 8.04
N LEU A 218 15.06 -25.05 8.89
CA LEU A 218 16.18 -24.14 8.68
C LEU A 218 17.30 -24.86 7.92
N LEU A 219 17.85 -24.18 6.91
CA LEU A 219 19.03 -24.65 6.20
C LEU A 219 20.28 -24.43 7.07
N PRO A 220 21.14 -25.45 7.27
CA PRO A 220 22.39 -25.28 8.01
C PRO A 220 23.29 -24.23 7.39
N SER A 221 23.98 -23.44 8.22
CA SER A 221 25.04 -22.54 7.75
C SER A 221 26.15 -23.33 7.04
N ARG A 222 26.59 -22.86 5.87
CA ARG A 222 27.64 -23.52 5.07
C ARG A 222 28.69 -22.52 4.61
N GLU A 223 29.91 -23.01 4.41
CA GLU A 223 30.99 -22.26 3.76
C GLU A 223 30.80 -22.19 2.24
N THR A 224 30.34 -23.30 1.62
CA THR A 224 30.12 -23.40 0.18
C THR A 224 28.63 -23.27 -0.15
N PRO A 225 28.22 -22.37 -1.07
CA PRO A 225 26.83 -22.24 -1.52
C PRO A 225 26.31 -23.51 -2.22
N LEU A 226 25.01 -23.80 -2.09
CA LEU A 226 24.37 -24.82 -2.93
C LEU A 226 24.07 -24.24 -4.31
N SER A 227 24.45 -24.95 -5.35
CA SER A 227 24.36 -24.55 -6.75
C SER A 227 23.70 -25.64 -7.61
N PRO A 228 23.12 -25.27 -8.78
CA PRO A 228 22.57 -26.25 -9.70
C PRO A 228 23.60 -27.31 -10.10
N GLY A 229 23.23 -28.59 -10.00
CA GLY A 229 24.08 -29.74 -10.26
C GLY A 229 24.73 -30.36 -9.02
N ASP A 230 24.67 -29.70 -7.86
CA ASP A 230 25.18 -30.26 -6.61
C ASP A 230 24.37 -31.49 -6.15
N GLN A 231 25.04 -32.41 -5.46
CA GLN A 231 24.41 -33.52 -4.74
C GLN A 231 24.76 -33.38 -3.26
N ASP A 232 23.75 -33.10 -2.42
CA ASP A 232 23.95 -32.77 -1.01
C ASP A 232 22.68 -33.04 -0.19
N THR A 233 22.83 -33.51 1.06
CA THR A 233 21.69 -33.83 1.94
C THR A 233 20.82 -32.61 2.24
N ASP A 234 21.40 -31.40 2.22
CA ASP A 234 20.67 -30.16 2.47
C ASP A 234 19.81 -29.70 1.28
N VAL A 235 19.98 -30.29 0.10
CA VAL A 235 19.05 -30.11 -1.02
C VAL A 235 17.65 -30.63 -0.66
N ALA A 236 17.56 -31.73 0.10
CA ALA A 236 16.27 -32.26 0.56
C ALA A 236 15.56 -31.25 1.50
N LEU A 237 16.31 -30.61 2.40
CA LEU A 237 15.78 -29.55 3.27
C LEU A 237 15.33 -28.32 2.48
N LEU A 238 16.10 -27.93 1.46
CA LEU A 238 15.74 -26.81 0.57
C LEU A 238 14.43 -27.09 -0.17
N ARG A 239 14.24 -28.30 -0.70
CA ARG A 239 12.99 -28.73 -1.35
C ARG A 239 11.81 -28.65 -0.39
N GLN A 240 11.96 -29.20 0.81
CA GLN A 240 10.91 -29.14 1.84
C GLN A 240 10.56 -27.68 2.19
N ARG A 241 11.58 -26.82 2.37
CA ARG A 241 11.42 -25.41 2.70
C ARG A 241 10.64 -24.64 1.64
N LEU A 242 10.92 -24.87 0.36
CA LEU A 242 10.24 -24.22 -0.77
C LEU A 242 8.84 -24.79 -0.99
N ALA A 243 8.63 -26.09 -0.82
CA ALA A 243 7.32 -26.72 -0.93
C ALA A 243 6.32 -26.13 0.08
N MET A 244 6.77 -25.83 1.31
CA MET A 244 5.92 -25.20 2.34
C MET A 244 5.38 -23.82 1.98
N ILE A 245 6.01 -23.12 1.02
CA ILE A 245 5.53 -21.82 0.50
C ILE A 245 4.87 -21.94 -0.87
N GLY A 246 4.54 -23.17 -1.28
CA GLY A 246 3.72 -23.50 -2.45
C GLY A 246 4.50 -23.93 -3.69
N GLU A 247 5.82 -24.11 -3.63
CA GLU A 247 6.62 -24.69 -4.73
C GLU A 247 6.50 -26.22 -4.72
N LEU A 248 5.28 -26.75 -4.91
CA LEU A 248 4.99 -28.18 -4.73
C LEU A 248 5.72 -29.07 -5.75
N GLU A 249 6.09 -28.52 -6.90
CA GLU A 249 6.83 -29.23 -7.96
C GLU A 249 8.25 -29.63 -7.55
N VAL A 250 8.82 -29.02 -6.50
CA VAL A 250 10.14 -29.41 -6.01
C VAL A 250 10.11 -30.57 -5.02
N MET A 251 8.92 -31.00 -4.60
CA MET A 251 8.76 -32.10 -3.66
C MET A 251 9.36 -33.39 -4.24
N SER A 252 10.26 -34.00 -3.48
CA SER A 252 10.77 -35.34 -3.73
C SER A 252 10.00 -36.33 -2.88
N ALA A 253 9.71 -37.51 -3.43
CA ALA A 253 9.27 -38.67 -2.65
C ALA A 253 10.49 -39.44 -2.15
N ASP A 254 10.40 -40.04 -0.95
CA ASP A 254 11.35 -41.07 -0.53
C ASP A 254 10.99 -42.38 -1.26
N THR A 255 11.73 -42.68 -2.32
CA THR A 255 11.57 -43.91 -3.11
C THR A 255 12.03 -45.16 -2.37
N GLY A 256 12.74 -45.02 -1.24
CA GLY A 256 13.19 -46.12 -0.40
C GLY A 256 12.06 -46.86 0.33
N HIS A 257 10.93 -46.19 0.59
CA HIS A 257 9.78 -46.80 1.25
C HIS A 257 8.94 -47.72 0.35
N TYR A 258 9.04 -47.58 -0.98
CA TYR A 258 8.29 -48.38 -1.95
C TYR A 258 9.17 -48.74 -3.17
N PRO A 259 10.14 -49.66 -3.01
CA PRO A 259 11.15 -49.96 -4.04
C PRO A 259 10.61 -50.57 -5.34
N HIS A 260 9.31 -50.87 -5.40
CA HIS A 260 8.63 -51.46 -6.57
C HIS A 260 7.66 -50.50 -7.26
N VAL A 261 7.59 -49.24 -6.82
CA VAL A 261 6.79 -48.20 -7.46
C VAL A 261 7.76 -47.27 -8.21
N GLU A 262 7.72 -47.30 -9.54
CA GLU A 262 8.36 -46.27 -10.34
C GLU A 262 7.60 -44.96 -10.11
N LEU A 263 8.12 -44.13 -9.19
CA LEU A 263 7.63 -42.77 -8.98
C LEU A 263 8.42 -41.82 -9.88
N GLU A 264 7.72 -41.08 -10.73
CA GLU A 264 8.27 -39.90 -11.39
C GLU A 264 8.41 -38.77 -10.36
N ALA A 265 9.44 -38.86 -9.51
CA ALA A 265 9.78 -37.84 -8.52
C ALA A 265 11.23 -37.38 -8.70
N PRO A 266 11.54 -36.09 -8.43
CA PRO A 266 12.92 -35.61 -8.37
C PRO A 266 13.76 -36.45 -7.41
N GLU A 267 15.07 -36.55 -7.66
CA GLU A 267 16.00 -37.11 -6.68
C GLU A 267 16.17 -36.13 -5.50
N ALA A 268 15.94 -36.61 -4.28
CA ALA A 268 15.84 -35.77 -3.08
C ALA A 268 17.06 -34.88 -2.83
N GLU A 269 18.25 -35.42 -3.07
CA GLU A 269 19.53 -34.79 -2.75
C GLU A 269 20.20 -34.12 -3.96
N VAL A 270 19.60 -34.21 -5.15
CA VAL A 270 20.17 -33.61 -6.37
C VAL A 270 19.55 -32.26 -6.64
N TYR A 271 20.40 -31.24 -6.80
CA TYR A 271 20.00 -29.91 -7.16
C TYR A 271 19.73 -29.81 -8.67
N ASP A 272 18.56 -30.28 -9.08
CA ASP A 272 18.13 -30.29 -10.47
C ASP A 272 17.67 -28.92 -11.00
N SER A 273 17.33 -28.89 -12.29
CA SER A 273 16.85 -27.67 -12.96
C SER A 273 15.50 -27.15 -12.46
N THR A 274 14.64 -28.03 -11.94
CA THR A 274 13.33 -27.66 -11.39
C THR A 274 13.51 -26.89 -10.08
N LEU A 275 14.36 -27.41 -9.19
CA LEU A 275 14.74 -26.73 -7.96
C LEU A 275 15.46 -25.41 -8.25
N ALA A 276 16.33 -25.37 -9.27
CA ALA A 276 17.04 -24.15 -9.64
C ALA A 276 16.07 -23.04 -10.06
N GLU A 277 15.01 -23.37 -10.80
CA GLU A 277 13.99 -22.39 -11.16
C GLU A 277 13.13 -21.96 -9.97
N ALA A 278 12.82 -22.87 -9.04
CA ALA A 278 12.13 -22.51 -7.79
C ALA A 278 12.96 -21.56 -6.92
N VAL A 279 14.27 -21.79 -6.80
CA VAL A 279 15.18 -20.86 -6.10
C VAL A 279 15.26 -19.51 -6.80
N ARG A 280 15.31 -19.49 -8.14
CA ARG A 280 15.24 -18.24 -8.92
C ARG A 280 13.94 -17.47 -8.69
N ARG A 281 12.79 -18.14 -8.70
CA ARG A 281 11.50 -17.52 -8.32
C ARG A 281 11.55 -16.97 -6.90
N PHE A 282 12.06 -17.73 -5.93
CA PHE A 282 12.25 -17.26 -4.56
C PHE A 282 13.13 -16.00 -4.52
N GLN A 283 14.28 -16.01 -5.18
CA GLN A 283 15.20 -14.88 -5.24
C GLN A 283 14.55 -13.61 -5.82
N ARG A 284 13.83 -13.73 -6.95
CA ARG A 284 13.06 -12.62 -7.54
C ARG A 284 11.99 -12.08 -6.59
N ARG A 285 11.24 -12.98 -5.94
CA ARG A 285 10.23 -12.62 -4.93
C ARG A 285 10.84 -11.98 -3.69
N HIS A 286 12.15 -12.08 -3.46
CA HIS A 286 12.87 -11.52 -2.30
C HIS A 286 13.80 -10.33 -2.63
N LEU A 287 13.80 -9.83 -3.88
CA LEU A 287 14.79 -8.85 -4.36
C LEU A 287 16.24 -9.28 -4.09
N LEU A 288 16.56 -10.51 -4.46
CA LEU A 288 17.91 -11.08 -4.44
C LEU A 288 18.46 -11.24 -5.87
N ALA A 289 19.73 -11.63 -5.98
CA ALA A 289 20.30 -12.01 -7.27
C ALA A 289 19.59 -13.26 -7.80
N ASP A 290 19.18 -13.25 -9.07
CA ASP A 290 18.41 -14.31 -9.73
C ASP A 290 19.36 -15.28 -10.47
N ASP A 291 20.19 -15.98 -9.71
CA ASP A 291 21.22 -16.88 -10.24
C ASP A 291 20.91 -18.38 -10.00
N GLY A 292 19.96 -18.68 -9.12
CA GLY A 292 19.66 -20.05 -8.68
C GLY A 292 20.68 -20.59 -7.67
N VAL A 293 21.57 -19.75 -7.13
CA VAL A 293 22.57 -20.15 -6.14
C VAL A 293 22.08 -19.80 -4.73
N VAL A 294 22.07 -20.77 -3.84
CA VAL A 294 21.78 -20.56 -2.42
C VAL A 294 23.05 -20.09 -1.71
N GLY A 295 23.45 -18.87 -2.02
CA GLY A 295 24.51 -18.14 -1.31
C GLY A 295 24.02 -17.55 0.03
N PRO A 296 24.90 -16.82 0.75
CA PRO A 296 24.60 -16.31 2.09
C PRO A 296 23.30 -15.50 2.19
N ASN A 297 23.05 -14.59 1.24
CA ASN A 297 21.84 -13.76 1.24
C ASN A 297 20.56 -14.58 0.99
N THR A 298 20.61 -15.55 0.07
CA THR A 298 19.48 -16.46 -0.20
C THR A 298 19.20 -17.32 1.02
N GLN A 299 20.25 -17.87 1.65
CA GLN A 299 20.13 -18.66 2.87
C GLN A 299 19.54 -17.84 4.02
N THR A 300 20.02 -16.61 4.26
CA THR A 300 19.45 -15.72 5.28
C THR A 300 17.95 -15.48 5.03
N ALA A 301 17.55 -15.23 3.77
CA ALA A 301 16.15 -15.01 3.44
C ALA A 301 15.27 -16.26 3.63
N LEU A 302 15.80 -17.45 3.31
CA LEU A 302 15.12 -18.74 3.51
C LEU A 302 14.94 -19.08 5.00
N ASN A 303 15.96 -18.76 5.81
CA ASN A 303 16.03 -19.04 7.25
C ASN A 303 15.31 -18.00 8.12
N LEU A 304 14.74 -16.93 7.55
CA LEU A 304 13.88 -16.04 8.32
C LEU A 304 12.71 -16.84 8.92
N PRO A 305 12.45 -16.75 10.23
CA PRO A 305 11.35 -17.47 10.87
C PRO A 305 9.98 -17.09 10.29
N VAL A 306 9.02 -18.01 10.37
CA VAL A 306 7.66 -17.74 9.90
C VAL A 306 6.99 -16.59 10.65
N GLY A 307 7.21 -16.46 11.97
CA GLY A 307 6.72 -15.33 12.78
C GLY A 307 7.18 -13.97 12.24
N PHE A 308 8.43 -13.86 11.78
CA PHE A 308 8.92 -12.63 11.14
C PHE A 308 8.12 -12.30 9.87
N ARG A 309 7.77 -13.31 9.05
CA ARG A 309 6.96 -13.12 7.84
C ARG A 309 5.51 -12.78 8.18
N ILE A 310 4.96 -13.36 9.24
CA ILE A 310 3.63 -13.03 9.77
C ILE A 310 3.58 -11.56 10.15
N ASP A 311 4.54 -11.06 10.91
CA ASP A 311 4.63 -9.64 11.28
C ASP A 311 4.81 -8.73 10.07
N GLN A 312 5.60 -9.16 9.08
CA GLN A 312 5.72 -8.45 7.81
C GLN A 312 4.36 -8.34 7.08
N ILE A 313 3.58 -9.42 7.04
CA ILE A 313 2.24 -9.42 6.43
C ILE A 313 1.29 -8.51 7.23
N ARG A 314 1.30 -8.59 8.57
CA ARG A 314 0.47 -7.76 9.46
C ARG A 314 0.74 -6.26 9.22
N ALA A 315 2.00 -5.86 9.16
CA ALA A 315 2.38 -4.47 8.87
C ALA A 315 1.85 -3.98 7.50
N ASN A 316 1.82 -4.86 6.49
CA ASN A 316 1.34 -4.49 5.15
C ASN A 316 -0.19 -4.51 5.03
N LEU A 317 -0.89 -5.35 5.79
CA LEU A 317 -2.35 -5.26 5.95
C LEU A 317 -2.75 -3.92 6.57
N GLU A 318 -2.01 -3.48 7.59
CA GLU A 318 -2.26 -2.18 8.23
C GLU A 318 -2.00 -1.02 7.27
N ARG A 319 -0.87 -1.02 6.55
CA ARG A 319 -0.59 -0.02 5.50
C ARG A 319 -1.62 -0.01 4.38
N ALA A 320 -2.16 -1.18 4.02
CA ALA A 320 -3.22 -1.27 3.03
C ALA A 320 -4.48 -0.53 3.49
N ARG A 321 -4.85 -0.62 4.77
CA ARG A 321 -5.97 0.16 5.34
C ARG A 321 -5.71 1.67 5.30
N TRP A 322 -4.46 2.09 5.55
CA TRP A 322 -4.09 3.52 5.46
C TRP A 322 -4.12 4.10 4.05
N LEU A 323 -3.90 3.30 3.00
CA LEU A 323 -3.60 3.83 1.67
C LEU A 323 -4.58 3.40 0.57
N LEU A 324 -5.25 2.26 0.72
CA LEU A 324 -6.15 1.71 -0.29
C LEU A 324 -7.59 2.21 -0.10
N HIS A 325 -7.80 3.46 0.32
CA HIS A 325 -9.13 4.05 0.42
C HIS A 325 -9.26 5.25 -0.54
N GLY A 326 -10.43 5.36 -1.19
CA GLY A 326 -10.73 6.47 -2.10
C GLY A 326 -9.72 6.63 -3.25
N LEU A 327 -9.12 5.53 -3.72
CA LEU A 327 -8.25 5.56 -4.90
C LEU A 327 -9.12 5.69 -6.15
N PRO A 328 -8.80 6.63 -7.06
CA PRO A 328 -9.49 6.76 -8.34
C PRO A 328 -9.09 5.63 -9.30
N GLU A 329 -9.83 5.49 -10.39
CA GLU A 329 -9.54 4.47 -11.42
C GLU A 329 -8.17 4.69 -12.08
N SER A 330 -7.75 5.94 -12.29
CA SER A 330 -6.45 6.29 -12.83
C SER A 330 -5.57 7.03 -11.83
N PHE A 331 -4.37 6.49 -11.59
CA PHE A 331 -3.39 7.04 -10.66
C PHE A 331 -2.00 6.43 -10.88
N VAL A 332 -0.96 7.17 -10.47
CA VAL A 332 0.41 6.67 -10.40
C VAL A 332 0.70 6.13 -9.00
N LEU A 333 1.21 4.91 -8.93
CA LEU A 333 1.61 4.24 -7.70
C LEU A 333 3.12 4.00 -7.68
N VAL A 334 3.80 4.48 -6.66
CA VAL A 334 5.23 4.28 -6.43
C VAL A 334 5.40 3.35 -5.24
N ASP A 335 5.85 2.13 -5.51
CA ASP A 335 6.26 1.15 -4.50
C ASP A 335 7.73 1.37 -4.14
N ILE A 336 7.96 2.01 -3.00
CA ILE A 336 9.27 2.44 -2.52
C ILE A 336 10.17 1.24 -2.23
N ALA A 337 9.68 0.26 -1.45
CA ALA A 337 10.47 -0.90 -1.03
C ALA A 337 10.54 -1.98 -2.13
N GLY A 338 9.54 -2.06 -3.02
CA GLY A 338 9.57 -2.91 -4.22
C GLY A 338 10.34 -2.30 -5.40
N TYR A 339 10.77 -1.04 -5.30
CA TYR A 339 11.48 -0.31 -6.35
C TYR A 339 10.77 -0.34 -7.71
N ARG A 340 9.45 -0.17 -7.71
CA ARG A 340 8.61 -0.19 -8.91
C ARG A 340 7.63 0.98 -8.93
N LEU A 341 7.33 1.48 -10.13
CA LEU A 341 6.24 2.41 -10.38
C LEU A 341 5.22 1.74 -11.30
N SER A 342 3.94 1.91 -11.00
CA SER A 342 2.81 1.50 -11.85
C SER A 342 1.92 2.69 -12.14
N TYR A 343 1.52 2.90 -13.39
CA TYR A 343 0.50 3.87 -13.77
C TYR A 343 -0.74 3.11 -14.20
N PHE A 344 -1.80 3.21 -13.39
CA PHE A 344 -3.13 2.68 -13.70
C PHE A 344 -3.83 3.70 -14.60
N ARG A 345 -4.14 3.30 -15.83
CA ARG A 345 -4.61 4.20 -16.88
C ARG A 345 -6.13 4.15 -17.02
N PRO A 346 -6.76 5.22 -17.56
CA PRO A 346 -8.22 5.26 -17.74
C PRO A 346 -8.78 4.18 -18.67
N ASP A 347 -7.95 3.63 -19.56
CA ASP A 347 -8.31 2.55 -20.49
C ASP A 347 -8.23 1.15 -19.86
N GLY A 348 -7.83 1.06 -18.58
CA GLY A 348 -7.63 -0.21 -17.86
C GLY A 348 -6.23 -0.80 -17.98
N ASP A 349 -5.35 -0.23 -18.83
CA ASP A 349 -3.97 -0.68 -18.93
C ASP A 349 -3.14 -0.26 -17.71
N VAL A 350 -2.10 -1.05 -17.42
CA VAL A 350 -1.14 -0.72 -16.35
C VAL A 350 0.27 -0.67 -16.91
N TRP A 351 0.80 0.55 -17.05
CA TRP A 351 2.20 0.76 -17.41
C TRP A 351 3.08 0.58 -16.17
N ARG A 352 4.22 -0.12 -16.29
CA ARG A 352 5.12 -0.38 -15.15
C ARG A 352 6.57 -0.10 -15.49
N SER A 353 7.31 0.37 -14.50
CA SER A 353 8.74 0.63 -14.66
C SER A 353 9.53 0.48 -13.36
N ARG A 354 10.85 0.27 -13.50
CA ARG A 354 11.80 0.24 -12.38
C ARG A 354 12.10 1.66 -11.91
N ILE A 355 12.26 1.80 -10.60
CA ILE A 355 12.65 3.09 -9.99
C ILE A 355 13.89 2.96 -9.10
N VAL A 356 14.51 4.10 -8.81
CA VAL A 356 15.54 4.28 -7.78
C VAL A 356 15.03 5.29 -6.76
N VAL A 357 15.09 4.92 -5.48
CA VAL A 357 14.53 5.69 -4.36
C VAL A 357 15.63 6.16 -3.41
N GLY A 358 15.24 6.93 -2.39
CA GLY A 358 16.12 7.49 -1.38
C GLY A 358 16.91 6.42 -0.61
N GLN A 359 18.09 6.79 -0.13
CA GLN A 359 18.88 5.96 0.79
C GLN A 359 18.26 5.94 2.19
N PRO A 360 18.61 4.98 3.07
CA PRO A 360 18.03 4.87 4.42
C PRO A 360 18.17 6.13 5.30
N TYR A 361 19.19 6.95 5.06
CA TYR A 361 19.44 8.22 5.77
C TYR A 361 18.96 9.47 5.00
N ARG A 362 18.38 9.29 3.80
CA ARG A 362 17.73 10.33 2.97
C ARG A 362 16.51 9.70 2.28
N ARG A 363 15.55 9.31 3.11
CA ARG A 363 14.41 8.44 2.76
C ARG A 363 13.50 9.12 1.74
N THR A 364 12.87 8.32 0.89
CA THR A 364 11.70 8.77 0.13
C THR A 364 10.48 8.71 1.06
N PRO A 365 9.73 9.82 1.23
CA PRO A 365 8.57 9.88 2.13
C PRO A 365 7.37 9.11 1.57
N THR A 366 6.43 8.79 2.47
CA THR A 366 5.13 8.23 2.10
C THR A 366 4.14 9.39 1.98
N LEU A 367 3.50 9.55 0.82
CA LEU A 367 2.58 10.68 0.59
C LEU A 367 1.55 10.38 -0.49
N ARG A 368 0.50 11.21 -0.53
CA ARG A 368 -0.51 11.26 -1.57
C ARG A 368 -0.57 12.69 -2.11
N SER A 369 -0.55 12.83 -3.43
CA SER A 369 -0.58 14.13 -4.09
C SER A 369 -1.18 14.00 -5.49
N GLU A 370 -1.05 15.04 -6.29
CA GLU A 370 -1.49 15.08 -7.68
C GLU A 370 -0.38 15.63 -8.57
N ILE A 371 -0.09 14.93 -9.67
CA ILE A 371 0.78 15.40 -10.72
C ILE A 371 0.10 16.58 -11.40
N THR A 372 0.79 17.71 -11.41
CA THR A 372 0.27 18.99 -11.92
C THR A 372 0.92 19.40 -13.23
N HIS A 373 2.22 19.15 -13.38
CA HIS A 373 2.96 19.59 -14.56
C HIS A 373 4.26 18.80 -14.72
N LEU A 374 4.84 18.92 -15.92
CA LEU A 374 6.13 18.36 -16.26
C LEU A 374 7.13 19.48 -16.55
N THR A 375 8.34 19.38 -16.01
CA THR A 375 9.48 20.20 -16.42
C THR A 375 10.32 19.42 -17.44
N LEU A 376 10.32 19.88 -18.69
CA LEU A 376 11.14 19.32 -19.76
C LEU A 376 12.44 20.11 -19.87
N ASN A 377 13.55 19.40 -20.13
CA ASN A 377 14.91 19.94 -20.13
C ASN A 377 15.20 20.80 -18.89
N PRO A 378 15.03 20.26 -17.66
CA PRO A 378 15.10 21.03 -16.43
C PRO A 378 16.51 21.60 -16.20
N THR A 379 16.59 22.80 -15.61
CA THR A 379 17.78 23.16 -14.82
C THR A 379 17.71 22.47 -13.47
N TRP A 380 18.86 22.17 -12.87
CA TRP A 380 18.93 21.62 -11.52
C TRP A 380 19.51 22.64 -10.54
N THR A 381 18.69 23.15 -9.63
CA THR A 381 19.19 23.92 -8.47
C THR A 381 19.40 22.93 -7.33
N VAL A 382 20.59 22.92 -6.76
CA VAL A 382 20.99 21.89 -5.78
C VAL A 382 20.19 22.04 -4.49
N PRO A 383 19.47 20.99 -4.05
CA PRO A 383 18.75 21.00 -2.77
C PRO A 383 19.68 21.21 -1.57
N PRO A 384 19.22 21.83 -0.46
CA PRO A 384 20.06 22.16 0.69
C PRO A 384 20.88 20.99 1.26
N THR A 385 20.29 19.81 1.35
CA THR A 385 20.97 18.60 1.87
C THR A 385 22.12 18.18 0.96
N ILE A 386 21.86 18.05 -0.36
CA ILE A 386 22.91 17.70 -1.35
C ILE A 386 23.99 18.79 -1.40
N TYR A 387 23.60 20.06 -1.30
CA TYR A 387 24.53 21.18 -1.25
C TYR A 387 25.50 20.99 -0.09
N ARG A 388 24.98 20.79 1.12
CA ARG A 388 25.77 20.72 2.35
C ARG A 388 26.63 19.46 2.43
N GLU A 389 26.07 18.31 2.09
CA GLU A 389 26.68 17.01 2.38
C GLU A 389 27.52 16.48 1.21
N ASP A 390 27.16 16.79 -0.05
CA ASP A 390 27.80 16.17 -1.21
C ASP A 390 28.71 17.14 -1.97
N ILE A 391 28.23 18.38 -2.17
CA ILE A 391 28.89 19.34 -3.07
C ILE A 391 29.83 20.27 -2.31
N LEU A 392 29.38 20.87 -1.21
CA LEU A 392 30.16 21.84 -0.44
C LEU A 392 31.52 21.29 0.02
N PRO A 393 31.67 20.03 0.49
CA PRO A 393 32.98 19.47 0.84
C PRO A 393 33.96 19.41 -0.34
N ARG A 394 33.44 19.24 -1.57
CA ARG A 394 34.26 19.19 -2.80
C ARG A 394 34.65 20.60 -3.25
N VAL A 395 33.70 21.53 -3.25
CA VAL A 395 33.93 22.93 -3.63
C VAL A 395 34.86 23.65 -2.64
N LYS A 396 34.77 23.34 -1.33
CA LYS A 396 35.73 23.82 -0.33
C LYS A 396 37.17 23.41 -0.63
N ARG A 397 37.37 22.20 -1.15
CA ARG A 397 38.69 21.68 -1.53
C ARG A 397 39.17 22.30 -2.85
N ASP A 398 38.28 22.44 -3.82
CA ASP A 398 38.57 23.03 -5.13
C ASP A 398 37.31 23.66 -5.75
N PRO A 399 37.23 25.01 -5.82
CA PRO A 399 36.13 25.70 -6.51
C PRO A 399 36.00 25.33 -8.00
N GLY A 400 37.09 24.88 -8.64
CA GLY A 400 37.11 24.36 -10.01
C GLY A 400 36.20 23.15 -10.23
N TYR A 401 35.82 22.45 -9.15
CA TYR A 401 34.81 21.39 -9.18
C TYR A 401 33.52 21.83 -9.87
N LEU A 402 33.06 23.07 -9.66
CA LEU A 402 31.82 23.57 -10.25
C LEU A 402 31.90 23.62 -11.78
N ALA A 403 33.01 24.12 -12.32
CA ALA A 403 33.25 24.15 -13.76
C ALA A 403 33.31 22.73 -14.35
N SER A 404 33.95 21.78 -13.65
CA SER A 404 34.02 20.37 -14.07
C SER A 404 32.65 19.67 -14.15
N ARG A 405 31.62 20.26 -13.52
CA ARG A 405 30.24 19.76 -13.47
C ARG A 405 29.23 20.65 -14.20
N ASP A 406 29.68 21.63 -14.97
CA ASP A 406 28.83 22.63 -15.65
C ASP A 406 27.90 23.39 -14.68
N MET A 407 28.39 23.65 -13.46
CA MET A 407 27.63 24.32 -12.40
C MET A 407 28.05 25.77 -12.27
N VAL A 408 27.08 26.63 -11.97
CA VAL A 408 27.30 28.05 -11.67
C VAL A 408 26.90 28.35 -10.22
N ALA A 409 27.61 29.28 -9.61
CA ALA A 409 27.26 29.86 -8.32
C ALA A 409 26.39 31.11 -8.54
N LEU A 410 25.31 31.24 -7.76
CA LEU A 410 24.34 32.33 -7.85
C LEU A 410 24.14 32.96 -6.47
N SER A 411 23.98 34.28 -6.41
CA SER A 411 23.52 34.98 -5.21
C SER A 411 22.07 34.61 -4.86
N PRO A 412 21.56 34.97 -3.67
CA PRO A 412 20.13 34.84 -3.34
C PRO A 412 19.21 35.54 -4.35
N SER A 413 19.68 36.64 -4.95
CA SER A 413 18.99 37.37 -6.01
C SER A 413 19.11 36.75 -7.41
N GLY A 414 19.78 35.60 -7.54
CA GLY A 414 19.93 34.86 -8.79
C GLY A 414 21.04 35.37 -9.72
N LYS A 415 21.87 36.34 -9.29
CA LYS A 415 22.99 36.84 -10.10
C LYS A 415 24.17 35.88 -10.00
N ARG A 416 24.87 35.67 -11.12
CA ARG A 416 26.11 34.86 -11.12
C ARG A 416 27.16 35.51 -10.22
N VAL A 417 27.80 34.69 -9.41
CA VAL A 417 28.96 35.06 -8.59
C VAL A 417 30.16 34.22 -9.02
N ASP A 418 31.35 34.81 -8.98
CA ASP A 418 32.59 34.08 -9.25
C ASP A 418 32.84 33.07 -8.12
N PRO A 419 32.92 31.75 -8.42
CA PRO A 419 33.22 30.75 -7.41
C PRO A 419 34.50 31.00 -6.62
N TYR A 420 35.51 31.65 -7.23
CA TYR A 420 36.79 31.91 -6.56
C TYR A 420 36.73 33.09 -5.59
N SER A 421 35.69 33.94 -5.67
CA SER A 421 35.48 35.05 -4.72
C SER A 421 34.61 34.66 -3.52
N VAL A 422 34.03 33.45 -3.50
CA VAL A 422 33.13 33.00 -2.43
C VAL A 422 33.93 32.35 -1.30
N ASN A 423 33.68 32.75 -0.05
CA ASN A 423 34.17 32.03 1.11
C ASN A 423 33.37 30.74 1.32
N TRP A 424 33.82 29.63 0.74
CA TRP A 424 33.10 28.35 0.82
C TRP A 424 33.04 27.75 2.23
N SER A 425 33.81 28.24 3.20
CA SER A 425 33.65 27.89 4.62
C SER A 425 32.38 28.49 5.22
N SER A 426 31.92 29.62 4.70
CA SER A 426 30.66 30.28 5.08
C SER A 426 30.04 30.96 3.84
N PRO A 427 29.44 30.19 2.92
CA PRO A 427 29.02 30.69 1.60
C PRO A 427 27.76 31.56 1.65
N GLY A 428 27.16 31.78 2.82
CA GLY A 428 25.90 32.52 2.97
C GLY A 428 24.76 31.87 2.16
N GLY A 429 23.94 32.70 1.50
CA GLY A 429 22.83 32.24 0.66
C GLY A 429 23.21 31.95 -0.80
N VAL A 430 24.46 31.62 -1.09
CA VAL A 430 24.88 31.23 -2.45
C VAL A 430 24.20 29.91 -2.84
N MET A 431 23.56 29.91 -4.01
CA MET A 431 22.94 28.74 -4.62
C MET A 431 23.84 28.17 -5.71
N LEU A 432 23.80 26.85 -5.88
CA LEU A 432 24.44 26.18 -7.01
C LEU A 432 23.39 25.70 -8.00
N ARG A 433 23.62 25.97 -9.29
CA ARG A 433 22.71 25.55 -10.36
C ARG A 433 23.49 24.91 -11.52
N GLN A 434 23.00 23.78 -11.99
CA GLN A 434 23.43 23.16 -13.24
C GLN A 434 22.41 23.44 -14.33
N GLY A 435 22.89 23.75 -15.54
CA GLY A 435 22.04 23.95 -16.72
C GLY A 435 21.36 22.66 -17.17
N ALA A 436 20.40 22.79 -18.09
CA ALA A 436 19.85 21.65 -18.80
C ALA A 436 20.93 20.98 -19.66
N GLY A 437 20.89 19.65 -19.80
CA GLY A 437 21.84 18.92 -20.64
C GLY A 437 21.96 17.45 -20.26
N PRO A 438 22.74 16.67 -21.04
CA PRO A 438 22.85 15.21 -20.86
C PRO A 438 23.53 14.80 -19.54
N ARG A 439 24.27 15.70 -18.89
CA ARG A 439 24.93 15.48 -17.60
C ARG A 439 24.09 15.95 -16.39
N ASN A 440 22.91 16.52 -16.62
CA ASN A 440 22.07 17.01 -15.55
C ASN A 440 21.52 15.82 -14.73
N PRO A 441 21.67 15.80 -13.38
CA PRO A 441 21.16 14.71 -12.54
C PRO A 441 19.66 14.46 -12.61
N LEU A 442 18.87 15.47 -13.00
CA LEU A 442 17.43 15.37 -13.26
C LEU A 442 17.11 14.82 -14.65
N GLY A 443 18.12 14.55 -15.47
CA GLY A 443 17.98 14.16 -16.87
C GLY A 443 17.16 15.17 -17.67
N ARG A 444 16.24 14.69 -18.52
CA ARG A 444 15.48 15.54 -19.46
C ARG A 444 14.01 15.77 -19.08
N VAL A 445 13.50 15.06 -18.07
CA VAL A 445 12.09 15.13 -17.65
C VAL A 445 12.00 15.08 -16.14
N VAL A 446 11.19 15.97 -15.56
CA VAL A 446 10.76 15.92 -14.16
C VAL A 446 9.25 16.02 -14.12
N ILE A 447 8.59 15.06 -13.46
CA ILE A 447 7.16 15.05 -13.20
C ILE A 447 6.94 15.64 -11.81
N ARG A 448 6.11 16.67 -11.73
CA ARG A 448 5.98 17.55 -10.55
C ARG A 448 4.60 17.38 -9.90
N PHE A 449 4.61 17.27 -8.59
CA PHE A 449 3.44 17.23 -7.72
C PHE A 449 3.75 18.00 -6.43
N PRO A 450 2.78 18.71 -5.83
CA PRO A 450 2.98 19.41 -4.55
C PRO A 450 3.36 18.45 -3.41
N ASN A 451 4.32 18.84 -2.56
CA ASN A 451 4.73 18.16 -1.32
C ASN A 451 5.73 19.04 -0.54
N ASP A 452 5.93 18.77 0.75
CA ASP A 452 6.83 19.56 1.60
C ASP A 452 8.28 19.06 1.60
N HIS A 453 8.58 17.98 0.86
CA HIS A 453 9.87 17.30 0.86
C HIS A 453 10.76 17.56 -0.38
N LEU A 454 10.33 18.41 -1.32
CA LEU A 454 10.99 18.63 -2.63
C LEU A 454 11.21 17.32 -3.41
N VAL A 455 10.30 16.36 -3.27
CA VAL A 455 10.32 15.07 -3.96
C VAL A 455 9.60 15.19 -5.30
N TYR A 456 10.10 14.49 -6.30
CA TYR A 456 9.52 14.42 -7.65
C TYR A 456 9.98 13.14 -8.34
N LEU A 457 9.27 12.75 -9.41
CA LEU A 457 9.70 11.68 -10.30
C LEU A 457 10.55 12.30 -11.42
N HIS A 458 11.69 11.72 -11.75
CA HIS A 458 12.56 12.33 -12.76
C HIS A 458 13.43 11.34 -13.54
N ASP A 459 13.98 11.84 -14.65
CA ASP A 459 14.96 11.15 -15.48
C ASP A 459 16.33 11.10 -14.79
N THR A 460 17.26 10.30 -15.29
CA THR A 460 18.64 10.29 -14.82
C THR A 460 19.62 9.90 -15.93
N PRO A 461 20.82 10.51 -15.97
CA PRO A 461 21.90 10.03 -16.82
C PRO A 461 22.49 8.71 -16.33
N SER A 462 22.29 8.36 -15.05
CA SER A 462 22.84 7.14 -14.43
C SER A 462 21.95 5.91 -14.66
N ARG A 463 21.68 5.58 -15.94
CA ARG A 463 20.77 4.49 -16.33
C ARG A 463 21.17 3.12 -15.79
N GLY A 464 22.47 2.85 -15.61
CA GLY A 464 22.95 1.58 -15.05
C GLY A 464 22.46 1.27 -13.62
N LEU A 465 21.94 2.26 -12.88
CA LEU A 465 21.38 2.04 -11.55
C LEU A 465 20.10 1.19 -11.57
N PHE A 466 19.33 1.22 -12.66
CA PHE A 466 18.11 0.43 -12.77
C PHE A 466 18.38 -1.08 -12.85
N ASN A 467 19.59 -1.48 -13.23
CA ASN A 467 20.01 -2.89 -13.28
C ASN A 467 20.45 -3.47 -11.94
N ARG A 468 20.50 -2.65 -10.87
CA ARG A 468 20.78 -3.14 -9.53
C ARG A 468 19.54 -3.76 -8.92
N THR A 469 19.72 -4.83 -8.16
CA THR A 469 18.63 -5.44 -7.38
C THR A 469 18.16 -4.50 -6.27
N GLN A 470 19.11 -3.91 -5.53
CA GLN A 470 18.85 -2.91 -4.50
C GLN A 470 19.02 -1.50 -5.07
N ARG A 471 17.94 -0.70 -5.01
CA ARG A 471 17.84 0.62 -5.68
C ARG A 471 17.50 1.77 -4.74
N ALA A 472 17.74 1.63 -3.44
CA ALA A 472 17.79 2.74 -2.48
C ALA A 472 19.14 3.48 -2.61
N LEU A 473 19.29 4.35 -3.63
CA LEU A 473 20.57 4.96 -4.02
C LEU A 473 20.47 6.47 -4.32
N SER A 474 19.31 7.09 -4.09
CA SER A 474 19.08 8.52 -4.32
C SER A 474 19.20 9.33 -3.01
N SER A 475 18.85 10.62 -3.06
CA SER A 475 18.77 11.51 -1.90
C SER A 475 17.33 11.94 -1.60
N GLY A 476 16.36 11.04 -1.83
CA GLY A 476 14.94 11.23 -1.53
C GLY A 476 14.04 11.27 -2.77
N CYS A 477 14.49 11.94 -3.85
CA CYS A 477 13.73 11.96 -5.12
C CYS A 477 13.72 10.59 -5.82
N ILE A 478 12.76 10.38 -6.72
CA ILE A 478 12.56 9.09 -7.38
C ILE A 478 13.01 9.17 -8.84
N ARG A 479 13.99 8.35 -9.21
CA ARG A 479 14.40 8.23 -10.62
C ARG A 479 13.56 7.15 -11.28
N VAL A 480 13.03 7.42 -12.46
CA VAL A 480 12.13 6.51 -13.17
C VAL A 480 12.76 6.05 -14.48
N GLU A 481 12.86 4.74 -14.69
CA GLU A 481 13.28 4.21 -15.98
C GLU A 481 12.18 4.47 -17.03
N GLY A 482 12.56 4.86 -18.25
CA GLY A 482 11.56 5.17 -19.28
C GLY A 482 10.68 6.39 -18.97
N VAL A 483 11.09 7.32 -18.08
CA VAL A 483 10.23 8.45 -17.66
C VAL A 483 9.67 9.33 -18.80
N ALA A 484 10.32 9.37 -19.96
CA ALA A 484 9.81 10.11 -21.12
C ALA A 484 8.57 9.44 -21.74
N GLU A 485 8.48 8.12 -21.66
CA GLU A 485 7.30 7.34 -22.04
C GLU A 485 6.16 7.59 -21.05
N LEU A 486 6.43 7.49 -19.74
CA LEU A 486 5.47 7.87 -18.70
C LEU A 486 4.97 9.30 -18.90
N ALA A 487 5.85 10.24 -19.21
CA ALA A 487 5.47 11.62 -19.48
C ALA A 487 4.52 11.77 -20.68
N GLN A 488 4.71 10.98 -21.73
CA GLN A 488 3.82 11.01 -22.88
C GLN A 488 2.46 10.40 -22.51
N LEU A 489 2.43 9.27 -21.80
CA LEU A 489 1.19 8.67 -21.30
C LEU A 489 0.41 9.65 -20.41
N LEU A 490 1.08 10.36 -19.50
CA LEU A 490 0.45 11.37 -18.65
C LEU A 490 -0.11 12.55 -19.47
N PHE A 491 0.53 12.95 -20.57
CA PHE A 491 -0.03 13.97 -21.47
C PHE A 491 -1.27 13.45 -22.19
N ASP A 492 -1.18 12.26 -22.76
CA ASP A 492 -2.28 11.67 -23.54
C ASP A 492 -3.52 11.42 -22.65
N ASP A 493 -3.34 10.81 -21.48
CA ASP A 493 -4.42 10.46 -20.56
C ASP A 493 -4.99 11.68 -19.79
N SER A 494 -4.30 12.83 -19.83
CA SER A 494 -4.81 14.12 -19.32
C SER A 494 -5.39 15.04 -20.40
N ASP A 495 -5.45 14.59 -21.66
CA ASP A 495 -5.81 15.38 -22.86
C ASP A 495 -4.86 16.56 -23.17
N THR A 496 -3.67 16.57 -22.55
CA THR A 496 -2.68 17.64 -22.76
C THR A 496 -2.07 17.50 -24.15
N SER A 497 -2.45 18.36 -25.08
CA SER A 497 -1.98 18.34 -26.48
C SER A 497 -0.50 18.77 -26.62
N ALA A 498 0.42 17.88 -26.26
CA ALA A 498 1.86 18.07 -26.35
C ALA A 498 2.59 16.77 -26.71
N ASN A 499 3.70 16.89 -27.45
CA ASN A 499 4.57 15.76 -27.74
C ASN A 499 5.89 15.90 -26.96
N VAL A 500 6.11 15.01 -26.01
CA VAL A 500 7.28 15.03 -25.10
C VAL A 500 8.58 14.97 -25.90
N GLY A 501 8.69 14.07 -26.87
CA GLY A 501 9.90 13.89 -27.68
C GLY A 501 10.29 15.16 -28.45
N ARG A 502 9.32 15.81 -29.11
CA ARG A 502 9.53 17.08 -29.83
C ARG A 502 10.00 18.19 -28.88
N LEU A 503 9.38 18.31 -27.71
CA LEU A 503 9.72 19.32 -26.72
C LEU A 503 11.10 19.10 -26.09
N ILE A 504 11.47 17.83 -25.85
CA ILE A 504 12.82 17.47 -25.42
C ILE A 504 13.85 17.87 -26.49
N ASN A 505 13.59 17.53 -27.77
CA ASN A 505 14.52 17.77 -28.88
C ASN A 505 14.77 19.26 -29.19
N ASP A 506 13.82 20.15 -28.89
CA ASP A 506 14.02 21.61 -28.96
C ASP A 506 15.02 22.12 -27.92
N GLY A 507 15.35 21.34 -26.88
CA GLY A 507 16.40 21.65 -25.90
C GLY A 507 16.06 22.79 -24.93
N LYS A 508 14.93 23.48 -25.10
CA LYS A 508 14.48 24.57 -24.22
C LYS A 508 13.85 24.01 -22.95
N THR A 509 14.17 24.63 -21.81
CA THR A 509 13.50 24.36 -20.53
C THR A 509 12.06 24.85 -20.61
N ARG A 510 11.09 23.97 -20.31
CA ARG A 510 9.65 24.29 -20.32
C ARG A 510 8.96 23.63 -19.15
N ASN A 511 8.02 24.35 -18.52
CA ASN A 511 7.01 23.73 -17.68
C ASN A 511 5.73 23.60 -18.51
N VAL A 512 5.19 22.39 -18.56
CA VAL A 512 3.95 22.09 -19.29
C VAL A 512 2.96 21.55 -18.26
N ALA A 513 1.90 22.31 -17.99
CA ALA A 513 0.82 21.88 -17.12
C ALA A 513 0.06 20.71 -17.75
N LEU A 514 -0.44 19.82 -16.91
CA LEU A 514 -1.43 18.84 -17.34
C LEU A 514 -2.82 19.50 -17.35
N ASP A 515 -3.61 19.25 -18.39
CA ASP A 515 -4.99 19.76 -18.50
C ASP A 515 -5.90 19.12 -17.42
N ARG A 516 -5.66 17.84 -17.12
CA ARG A 516 -6.18 17.16 -15.92
C ARG A 516 -5.05 16.71 -15.01
N ARG A 517 -5.20 16.98 -13.71
CA ARG A 517 -4.26 16.48 -12.70
C ARG A 517 -4.41 14.97 -12.54
N ILE A 518 -3.30 14.28 -12.32
CA ILE A 518 -3.27 12.81 -12.19
C ILE A 518 -2.81 12.46 -10.77
N PRO A 519 -3.64 11.76 -9.97
CA PRO A 519 -3.29 11.37 -8.62
C PRO A 519 -2.00 10.52 -8.57
N VAL A 520 -1.19 10.74 -7.54
CA VAL A 520 0.03 9.99 -7.29
C VAL A 520 0.11 9.57 -5.82
N VAL A 521 0.46 8.31 -5.60
CA VAL A 521 0.62 7.71 -4.27
C VAL A 521 2.01 7.12 -4.17
N LEU A 522 2.78 7.57 -3.18
CA LEU A 522 4.08 7.02 -2.82
C LEU A 522 3.88 6.15 -1.59
N ASN A 523 4.06 4.83 -1.73
CA ASN A 523 3.80 3.88 -0.67
C ASN A 523 4.99 2.98 -0.36
N TYR A 524 4.95 2.38 0.83
CA TYR A 524 6.03 1.56 1.35
C TYR A 524 5.53 0.13 1.62
N TRP A 525 5.63 -0.75 0.62
CA TRP A 525 5.21 -2.16 0.75
C TRP A 525 6.38 -3.12 0.83
N THR A 526 6.46 -3.82 1.96
CA THR A 526 7.44 -4.88 2.18
C THR A 526 6.87 -6.27 1.92
N VAL A 527 5.55 -6.37 1.67
CA VAL A 527 4.87 -7.58 1.19
C VAL A 527 3.93 -7.22 0.07
N GLN A 528 4.00 -7.96 -1.02
CA GLN A 528 3.11 -7.81 -2.15
C GLN A 528 2.62 -9.17 -2.64
N PRO A 529 1.31 -9.37 -2.82
CA PRO A 529 0.83 -10.56 -3.49
C PRO A 529 1.10 -10.48 -4.99
N GLU A 530 1.52 -11.60 -5.56
CA GLU A 530 1.75 -11.78 -6.99
C GLU A 530 0.51 -12.43 -7.64
N THR A 531 0.44 -12.40 -8.97
CA THR A 531 -0.71 -12.93 -9.74
C THR A 531 -0.93 -14.43 -9.61
N ASP A 532 0.11 -15.17 -9.19
CA ASP A 532 0.07 -16.61 -8.93
C ASP A 532 -0.40 -16.96 -7.50
N GLY A 533 -0.76 -15.96 -6.69
CA GLY A 533 -1.23 -16.13 -5.31
C GLY A 533 -0.11 -16.29 -4.27
N HIS A 534 1.16 -16.28 -4.70
CA HIS A 534 2.30 -16.26 -3.79
C HIS A 534 2.61 -14.84 -3.31
N LEU A 535 3.34 -14.73 -2.21
CA LEU A 535 3.81 -13.45 -1.69
C LEU A 535 5.24 -13.18 -2.15
N ALA A 536 5.47 -11.95 -2.60
CA ALA A 536 6.78 -11.37 -2.73
C ALA A 536 7.10 -10.52 -1.50
N PHE A 537 8.26 -10.78 -0.89
CA PHE A 537 8.75 -10.06 0.28
C PHE A 537 9.89 -9.13 -0.12
N ARG A 538 9.90 -7.92 0.42
CA ARG A 538 10.97 -6.94 0.15
C ARG A 538 11.73 -6.68 1.44
N PRO A 539 13.03 -6.36 1.36
CA PRO A 539 13.75 -5.87 2.52
C PRO A 539 13.09 -4.60 3.06
N ASP A 540 13.02 -4.47 4.38
CA ASP A 540 12.56 -3.27 5.06
C ASP A 540 13.67 -2.21 5.09
N ILE A 541 13.96 -1.63 3.92
CA ILE A 541 15.11 -0.74 3.69
C ILE A 541 15.14 0.53 4.56
N TYR A 542 14.01 0.92 5.16
CA TYR A 542 13.87 2.09 6.05
C TYR A 542 13.51 1.72 7.49
N ASP A 543 13.53 0.43 7.85
CA ASP A 543 13.22 -0.08 9.18
C ASP A 543 11.84 0.37 9.70
N ARG A 544 10.82 0.34 8.85
CA ARG A 544 9.46 0.82 9.14
C ARG A 544 8.51 -0.27 9.62
N ASP A 545 8.79 -1.55 9.40
CA ASP A 545 7.87 -2.64 9.73
C ASP A 545 7.70 -2.80 11.24
N GLN A 546 8.81 -2.79 11.98
CA GLN A 546 8.79 -3.03 13.43
C GLN A 546 7.94 -2.00 14.20
N ALA A 547 8.00 -0.73 13.81
CA ALA A 547 7.21 0.33 14.46
C ALA A 547 5.69 0.10 14.28
N VAL A 548 5.27 -0.37 13.09
CA VAL A 548 3.86 -0.73 12.84
C VAL A 548 3.44 -1.92 13.68
N VAL A 549 4.26 -2.98 13.71
CA VAL A 549 3.97 -4.21 14.46
C VAL A 549 3.85 -3.91 15.96
N THR A 550 4.80 -3.18 16.54
CA THR A 550 4.75 -2.78 17.95
C THR A 550 3.51 -1.94 18.28
N ALA A 551 3.09 -1.05 17.38
CA ALA A 551 1.87 -0.28 17.57
C ALA A 551 0.60 -1.17 17.44
N LEU A 552 0.60 -2.13 16.52
CA LEU A 552 -0.49 -3.13 16.37
C LEU A 552 -0.62 -4.02 17.61
N ASP A 553 0.48 -4.34 18.30
CA ASP A 553 0.49 -5.16 19.51
C ASP A 553 0.08 -4.39 20.77
N THR A 554 -0.05 -3.06 20.68
CA THR A 554 -0.55 -2.25 21.81
C THR A 554 -2.06 -2.49 21.98
N PRO A 555 -2.55 -2.91 23.17
CA PRO A 555 -3.96 -3.20 23.36
C PRO A 555 -4.88 -2.01 23.07
N VAL A 556 -6.06 -2.30 22.53
CA VAL A 556 -7.12 -1.28 22.38
C VAL A 556 -7.70 -0.98 23.76
N ILE A 557 -7.94 0.30 24.04
CA ILE A 557 -8.75 0.74 25.17
C ILE A 557 -10.14 1.04 24.59
N LEU A 558 -11.09 0.15 24.85
CA LEU A 558 -12.50 0.29 24.45
C LEU A 558 -13.25 1.24 25.38
#